data_AF-A0A9P0FLV0-F1
#
_entry.id   AF-A0A9P0FLV0-F1
#
_cell.length_a   1.000
_cell.length_b   1.000
_cell.length_c   1.000
_cell.angle_alpha   90.00
_cell.angle_beta   90.00
_cell.angle_gamma   90.00
#
_symmetry.space_group_name_H-M   'P 1'
#
loop_
_entity.id
_entity.type
_entity.pdbx_description
1 polymer ?
#
loop_
_entity_poly.entity_id
_entity_poly.type
_entity_poly.pdbx_seq_one_letter_code
_entity_poly.pdbx_strand_id
1 'polypeptide(L)'
;MFYYMHPDDMWLQQVGLDGFEQKSRTKKARAPPPEPENDVETDFDERNNPLSSNYVPPGFLSPSVVEYLELGKSIPGRPGSDYPVLGTVPYTNFYCDEQPYPGFYADTETRCQSWHYCDIDGRQTTFLCPNGTQFSQAVFVCDWWFNVRCDLSEKLYVINSRLYGRPKLDPAKPHRTITKQLLEDIFNDEERK
;
A
#
# COMPACT_ATOMS: atom_id res chain seq x y z
N MET A 1 34.57 -12.33 2.51
CA MET A 1 34.37 -13.20 3.69
C MET A 1 33.18 -14.07 3.35
N PHE A 2 33.42 -15.31 2.96
CA PHE A 2 32.36 -16.24 2.57
C PHE A 2 32.10 -17.13 3.78
N TYR A 3 30.84 -17.22 4.20
CA TYR A 3 30.41 -18.15 5.22
C TYR A 3 29.59 -19.25 4.55
N TYR A 4 30.03 -20.49 4.70
CA TYR A 4 29.26 -21.70 4.40
C TYR A 4 28.96 -22.38 5.75
N MET A 5 27.72 -22.83 5.94
CA MET A 5 27.22 -23.43 7.17
C MET A 5 27.00 -24.93 6.94
N HIS A 6 27.68 -25.79 7.72
CA HIS A 6 27.47 -27.25 7.81
C HIS A 6 27.10 -27.58 9.29
N PRO A 7 26.50 -28.75 9.60
CA PRO A 7 25.34 -28.85 10.47
C PRO A 7 25.63 -29.66 11.74
N ASP A 8 26.89 -29.72 12.18
CA ASP A 8 27.28 -30.42 13.41
C ASP A 8 28.39 -29.62 14.14
N ASP A 9 28.15 -29.35 15.41
CA ASP A 9 28.79 -28.34 16.26
C ASP A 9 30.31 -28.45 16.43
N MET A 10 31.01 -27.31 16.29
CA MET A 10 32.10 -26.77 17.15
C MET A 10 33.03 -25.82 16.36
N TRP A 11 33.17 -24.57 16.82
CA TRP A 11 34.17 -23.63 16.31
C TRP A 11 35.51 -23.82 17.04
N LEU A 12 36.51 -24.39 16.36
CA LEU A 12 37.90 -24.41 16.85
C LEU A 12 38.71 -23.30 16.16
N GLN A 13 39.31 -22.42 16.96
CA GLN A 13 40.18 -21.34 16.52
C GLN A 13 41.65 -21.74 16.71
N GLN A 14 42.42 -21.82 15.63
CA GLN A 14 43.87 -22.07 15.69
C GLN A 14 44.60 -20.76 15.98
N VAL A 15 45.30 -20.68 17.11
CA VAL A 15 46.26 -19.62 17.44
C VAL A 15 47.63 -19.92 16.81
N GLY A 16 48.20 -18.93 16.10
CA GLY A 16 49.57 -18.94 15.60
C GLY A 16 50.38 -17.84 16.26
N LEU A 17 51.55 -18.21 16.79
CA LEU A 17 52.45 -17.41 17.62
C LEU A 17 53.47 -16.58 16.79
N ASP A 18 53.93 -15.52 17.46
CA ASP A 18 55.21 -14.79 17.36
C ASP A 18 55.41 -13.63 16.37
N GLY A 19 55.80 -12.47 16.94
CA GLY A 19 56.50 -11.39 16.23
C GLY A 19 56.28 -9.97 16.80
N PHE A 20 57.16 -9.54 17.72
CA PHE A 20 57.22 -8.21 18.38
C PHE A 20 57.56 -7.04 17.42
N GLU A 21 56.92 -5.88 17.61
CA GLU A 21 57.59 -4.56 17.53
C GLU A 21 56.82 -3.50 18.35
N GLN A 22 57.43 -3.01 19.44
CA GLN A 22 56.88 -1.96 20.29
C GLN A 22 57.17 -0.58 19.68
N LYS A 23 56.12 0.18 19.34
CA LYS A 23 56.22 1.63 19.10
C LYS A 23 55.34 2.40 20.09
N SER A 24 56.04 3.23 20.85
CA SER A 24 55.54 4.20 21.83
C SER A 24 54.32 4.98 21.33
N ARG A 25 53.23 4.95 22.11
CA ARG A 25 52.16 5.94 22.00
C ARG A 25 51.61 6.24 23.39
N THR A 26 51.85 7.46 23.85
CA THR A 26 51.34 8.05 25.09
C THR A 26 49.82 7.87 25.18
N LYS A 27 49.34 7.17 26.21
CA LYS A 27 47.90 7.00 26.49
C LYS A 27 47.39 8.27 27.20
N LYS A 28 46.56 9.05 26.52
CA LYS A 28 45.75 10.10 27.17
C LYS A 28 44.59 9.40 27.89
N ALA A 29 44.38 9.68 29.18
CA ALA A 29 43.30 9.06 29.96
C ALA A 29 41.92 9.43 29.38
N ARG A 30 41.04 8.43 29.27
CA ARG A 30 39.63 8.60 28.88
C ARG A 30 38.87 9.23 30.05
N ALA A 31 37.95 10.14 29.76
CA ALA A 31 37.06 10.71 30.78
C ALA A 31 36.18 9.60 31.41
N PRO A 32 35.79 9.72 32.69
CA PRO A 32 34.89 8.76 33.33
C PRO A 32 33.52 8.75 32.65
N PRO A 33 32.80 7.62 32.64
CA PRO A 33 31.39 7.60 32.24
C PRO A 33 30.56 8.43 33.24
N PRO A 34 29.56 9.20 32.80
CA PRO A 34 28.57 9.74 33.72
C PRO A 34 27.77 8.58 34.34
N GLU A 35 27.53 8.66 35.65
CA GLU A 35 26.71 7.72 36.42
C GLU A 35 25.22 7.80 36.04
N PRO A 36 24.42 6.75 36.30
CA PRO A 36 23.09 6.61 35.73
C PRO A 36 22.08 7.41 36.55
N GLU A 37 21.45 8.40 35.92
CA GLU A 37 20.22 8.96 36.46
C GLU A 37 19.05 8.08 36.03
N ASN A 38 18.36 7.57 37.04
CA ASN A 38 17.24 6.66 36.99
C ASN A 38 16.01 7.25 36.27
N ASP A 39 15.32 6.33 35.58
CA ASP A 39 13.88 6.26 35.34
C ASP A 39 13.21 7.36 34.53
N VAL A 40 13.14 7.15 33.21
CA VAL A 40 11.91 7.44 32.46
C VAL A 40 11.62 6.22 31.57
N GLU A 41 10.63 5.42 31.96
CA GLU A 41 9.97 4.50 31.04
C GLU A 41 9.35 5.34 29.91
N THR A 42 9.97 5.33 28.73
CA THR A 42 9.32 5.87 27.53
C THR A 42 8.63 4.71 26.81
N ASP A 43 7.34 4.65 27.06
CA ASP A 43 6.31 3.99 26.26
C ASP A 43 6.57 4.16 24.74
N PHE A 44 6.48 3.06 23.99
CA PHE A 44 6.80 2.97 22.56
C PHE A 44 5.69 3.55 21.65
N ASP A 45 5.09 4.67 22.02
CA ASP A 45 3.91 5.26 21.33
C ASP A 45 4.18 6.63 20.68
N GLU A 46 5.42 6.91 20.29
CA GLU A 46 5.83 8.22 19.74
C GLU A 46 5.64 8.38 18.22
N ARG A 47 4.65 7.71 17.62
CA ARG A 47 4.19 8.01 16.25
C ARG A 47 2.81 8.67 16.17
N ASN A 48 2.14 8.83 17.30
CA ASN A 48 0.77 9.36 17.39
C ASN A 48 0.68 10.77 17.95
N ASN A 49 1.81 11.43 18.22
CA ASN A 49 1.74 12.87 18.48
C ASN A 49 1.31 13.54 17.16
N PRO A 50 0.20 14.32 17.09
CA PRO A 50 0.04 15.26 15.99
C PRO A 50 1.37 15.98 15.85
N LEU A 51 1.92 16.11 14.64
CA LEU A 51 3.14 16.88 14.46
C LEU A 51 2.82 18.25 15.04
N SER A 52 3.27 18.46 16.28
CA SER A 52 2.98 19.66 17.00
C SER A 52 3.66 20.68 16.12
N SER A 53 2.87 21.56 15.51
CA SER A 53 3.41 22.67 14.73
C SER A 53 4.39 23.51 15.57
N ASN A 54 4.49 23.23 16.88
CA ASN A 54 5.39 23.80 17.85
C ASN A 54 6.76 23.08 17.96
N TYR A 55 7.00 21.96 17.26
CA TYR A 55 8.29 21.24 17.29
C TYR A 55 9.23 21.64 16.14
N VAL A 56 8.74 22.42 15.19
CA VAL A 56 9.56 23.05 14.16
C VAL A 56 9.88 24.46 14.66
N PRO A 57 11.13 24.77 15.04
CA PRO A 57 11.49 26.12 15.42
C PRO A 57 11.10 27.11 14.31
N PRO A 58 10.62 28.32 14.64
CA PRO A 58 10.36 29.35 13.64
C PRO A 58 11.61 29.55 12.77
N GLY A 59 11.47 29.35 11.45
CA GLY A 59 12.58 29.47 10.49
C GLY A 59 13.30 28.17 10.11
N PHE A 60 12.92 27.01 10.67
CA PHE A 60 13.49 25.71 10.28
C PHE A 60 12.96 25.20 8.93
N LEU A 61 11.67 25.42 8.64
CA LEU A 61 11.11 25.18 7.31
C LEU A 61 11.09 26.49 6.54
N SER A 62 11.52 26.45 5.27
CA SER A 62 11.38 27.60 4.39
C SER A 62 9.88 27.85 4.11
N PRO A 63 9.47 29.11 3.85
CA PRO A 63 8.09 29.42 3.51
C PRO A 63 7.54 28.55 2.38
N SER A 64 8.37 28.25 1.37
CA SER A 64 8.01 27.37 0.25
C SER A 64 7.78 25.91 0.68
N VAL A 65 8.54 25.38 1.65
CA VAL A 65 8.33 24.02 2.15
C VAL A 65 7.05 23.92 2.99
N VAL A 66 6.74 24.95 3.77
CA VAL A 66 5.46 25.02 4.50
C VAL A 66 4.29 25.06 3.52
N GLU A 67 4.37 25.90 2.49
CA GLU A 67 3.35 26.00 1.44
C GLU A 67 3.19 24.68 0.68
N TYR A 68 4.28 23.99 0.34
CA TYR A 68 4.23 22.66 -0.28
C TYR A 68 3.61 21.59 0.64
N LEU A 69 3.92 21.61 1.93
CA LEU A 69 3.34 20.69 2.90
C LEU A 69 1.86 20.95 3.14
N GLU A 70 1.44 22.22 3.17
CA GLU A 70 0.03 22.60 3.26
C GLU A 70 -0.74 22.27 1.99
N LEU A 71 -0.14 22.48 0.82
CA LEU A 71 -0.68 22.03 -0.46
C LEU A 71 -0.80 20.50 -0.49
N GLY A 72 0.14 19.78 0.13
CA GLY A 72 0.17 18.32 0.28
C GLY A 72 -0.83 17.73 1.28
N LYS A 73 -1.52 18.56 2.08
CA LYS A 73 -2.66 18.11 2.94
C LYS A 73 -3.96 17.95 2.15
N SER A 74 -3.87 17.63 0.86
CA SER A 74 -5.02 17.61 -0.07
C SER A 74 -6.01 16.47 0.20
N ILE A 75 -5.69 15.55 1.11
CA ILE A 75 -6.53 14.39 1.47
C ILE A 75 -7.13 14.65 2.85
N PRO A 76 -8.46 14.83 2.97
CA PRO A 76 -9.13 14.96 4.26
C PRO A 76 -8.91 13.71 5.13
N GLY A 77 -8.79 13.90 6.44
CA GLY A 77 -8.60 12.82 7.42
C GLY A 77 -7.15 12.55 7.79
N ARG A 78 -6.95 11.78 8.86
CA ARG A 78 -5.66 11.40 9.42
C ARG A 78 -5.16 10.10 8.79
N PRO A 79 -4.02 10.10 8.08
CA PRO A 79 -3.42 8.86 7.58
C PRO A 79 -3.13 7.88 8.73
N GLY A 80 -3.32 6.58 8.48
CA GLY A 80 -3.16 5.50 9.47
C GLY A 80 -4.40 5.29 10.35
N SER A 81 -5.05 6.37 10.78
CA SER A 81 -6.30 6.34 11.56
C SER A 81 -7.52 6.19 10.66
N ASP A 82 -7.81 7.23 9.86
CA ASP A 82 -9.06 7.34 9.10
C ASP A 82 -8.99 6.51 7.80
N TYR A 83 -7.78 6.37 7.24
CA TYR A 83 -7.51 5.51 6.10
C TYR A 83 -6.11 4.89 6.19
N PRO A 84 -5.91 3.68 5.63
CA PRO A 84 -4.61 3.02 5.60
C PRO A 84 -3.64 3.68 4.59
N VAL A 85 -2.34 3.51 4.82
CA VAL A 85 -1.25 4.06 4.01
C VAL A 85 -0.21 2.99 3.65
N LEU A 86 -0.70 1.85 3.18
CA LEU A 86 0.12 0.74 2.73
C LEU A 86 0.93 1.16 1.49
N GLY A 87 2.25 1.04 1.57
CA GLY A 87 3.17 1.29 0.44
C GLY A 87 3.42 0.06 -0.43
N THR A 88 3.07 -1.12 0.08
CA THR A 88 3.24 -2.42 -0.60
C THR A 88 2.06 -3.31 -0.26
N VAL A 89 1.66 -4.18 -1.18
CA VAL A 89 0.61 -5.17 -0.95
C VAL A 89 1.04 -6.10 0.20
N PRO A 90 0.33 -6.11 1.35
CA PRO A 90 0.61 -7.07 2.41
C PRO A 90 0.04 -8.44 2.02
N TYR A 91 0.52 -9.48 2.70
CA TYR A 91 -0.11 -10.79 2.65
C TYR A 91 -1.35 -10.80 3.54
N THR A 92 -2.46 -11.34 3.02
CA THR A 92 -3.76 -11.47 3.69
C THR A 92 -4.34 -12.86 3.42
N ASN A 93 -5.35 -13.29 4.17
CA ASN A 93 -5.99 -14.61 3.96
C ASN A 93 -7.03 -14.62 2.85
N PHE A 94 -6.80 -13.87 1.77
CA PHE A 94 -7.68 -13.84 0.61
C PHE A 94 -7.14 -14.72 -0.52
N TYR A 95 -7.98 -15.65 -0.99
CA TYR A 95 -7.67 -16.54 -2.11
C TYR A 95 -8.80 -16.54 -3.14
N CYS A 96 -8.44 -16.34 -4.41
CA CYS A 96 -9.39 -16.38 -5.52
C CYS A 96 -10.08 -17.74 -5.69
N ASP A 97 -9.39 -18.84 -5.38
CA ASP A 97 -9.93 -20.20 -5.48
C ASP A 97 -11.06 -20.48 -4.46
N GLU A 98 -11.13 -19.67 -3.39
CA GLU A 98 -12.19 -19.76 -2.38
C GLU A 98 -13.39 -18.88 -2.73
N GLN A 99 -13.29 -18.06 -3.77
CA GLN A 99 -14.36 -17.14 -4.18
C GLN A 99 -15.31 -17.80 -5.19
N PRO A 100 -16.63 -17.53 -5.08
CA PRO A 100 -17.63 -18.17 -5.94
C PRO A 100 -17.67 -17.62 -7.38
N TYR A 101 -17.06 -16.47 -7.64
CA TYR A 101 -17.11 -15.81 -8.94
C TYR A 101 -15.73 -15.28 -9.35
N PRO A 102 -15.41 -15.25 -10.65
CA PRO A 102 -14.34 -14.37 -11.12
C PRO A 102 -14.78 -12.91 -10.97
N GLY A 103 -13.83 -12.01 -10.74
CA GLY A 103 -14.14 -10.60 -10.58
C GLY A 103 -13.18 -9.84 -9.68
N PHE A 104 -13.70 -8.81 -9.01
CA PHE A 104 -12.94 -7.88 -8.19
C PHE A 104 -13.37 -7.99 -6.74
N TYR A 105 -12.41 -8.03 -5.83
CA TYR A 105 -12.66 -8.29 -4.41
C TYR A 105 -11.90 -7.29 -3.54
N ALA A 106 -12.62 -6.50 -2.76
CA ALA A 106 -12.02 -5.63 -1.74
C ALA A 106 -11.42 -6.48 -0.63
N ASP A 107 -10.19 -6.19 -0.22
CA ASP A 107 -9.53 -6.87 0.89
C ASP A 107 -9.88 -6.20 2.22
N THR A 108 -10.75 -6.83 3.02
CA THR A 108 -11.20 -6.29 4.30
C THR A 108 -10.11 -6.27 5.37
N GLU A 109 -9.11 -7.16 5.31
CA GLU A 109 -7.98 -7.19 6.26
C GLU A 109 -7.10 -5.94 6.09
N THR A 110 -7.00 -5.40 4.87
CA THR A 110 -6.26 -4.16 4.58
C THR A 110 -7.07 -2.87 4.72
N ARG A 111 -8.27 -2.93 5.30
CA ARG A 111 -9.25 -1.82 5.27
C ARG A 111 -9.52 -1.35 3.84
N CYS A 112 -9.67 -2.31 2.92
CA CYS A 112 -9.99 -2.11 1.51
C CYS A 112 -8.99 -1.25 0.72
N GLN A 113 -7.78 -0.99 1.22
CA GLN A 113 -6.77 -0.35 0.37
C GLN A 113 -6.17 -1.33 -0.63
N SER A 114 -6.03 -2.59 -0.23
CA SER A 114 -5.76 -3.69 -1.16
C SER A 114 -7.06 -4.20 -1.77
N TRP A 115 -6.96 -4.69 -3.00
CA TRP A 115 -8.03 -5.41 -3.68
C TRP A 115 -7.44 -6.43 -4.64
N HIS A 116 -8.23 -7.47 -4.93
CA HIS A 116 -7.82 -8.62 -5.72
C HIS A 116 -8.65 -8.72 -6.99
N TYR A 117 -7.96 -8.98 -8.09
CA TYR A 117 -8.53 -9.44 -9.35
C TYR A 117 -8.43 -10.97 -9.41
N CYS A 118 -9.58 -11.62 -9.49
CA CYS A 118 -9.70 -13.05 -9.70
C CYS A 118 -10.11 -13.30 -11.16
N ASP A 119 -9.19 -13.87 -11.92
CA ASP A 119 -9.43 -14.27 -13.29
C ASP A 119 -10.35 -15.50 -13.37
N ILE A 120 -10.91 -15.77 -14.55
CA ILE A 120 -11.82 -16.91 -14.80
C ILE A 120 -11.11 -18.24 -14.54
N ASP A 121 -9.79 -18.28 -14.70
CA ASP A 121 -8.97 -19.46 -14.47
C ASP A 121 -8.43 -19.58 -13.02
N GLY A 122 -8.91 -18.76 -12.08
CA GLY A 122 -8.48 -18.75 -10.68
C GLY A 122 -7.21 -17.95 -10.37
N ARG A 123 -6.53 -17.43 -11.41
CA ARG A 123 -5.34 -16.58 -11.22
C ARG A 123 -5.68 -15.32 -10.42
N GLN A 124 -4.90 -15.08 -9.38
CA GLN A 124 -5.02 -13.92 -8.50
C GLN A 124 -3.98 -12.85 -8.85
N THR A 125 -4.41 -11.60 -8.94
CA THR A 125 -3.53 -10.43 -8.94
C THR A 125 -4.00 -9.44 -7.89
N THR A 126 -3.09 -8.88 -7.11
CA THR A 126 -3.43 -7.96 -6.01
C THR A 126 -2.89 -6.57 -6.30
N PHE A 127 -3.67 -5.55 -5.96
CA PHE A 127 -3.37 -4.15 -6.23
C PHE A 127 -3.61 -3.30 -4.99
N LEU A 128 -2.96 -2.12 -4.94
CA LEU A 128 -3.23 -1.10 -3.94
C LEU A 128 -3.92 0.11 -4.57
N CYS A 129 -4.95 0.59 -3.89
CA CYS A 129 -5.47 1.94 -4.09
C CYS A 129 -4.46 2.99 -3.55
N PRO A 130 -4.36 4.17 -4.19
CA PRO A 130 -3.56 5.28 -3.67
C PRO A 130 -3.93 5.69 -2.24
N ASN A 131 -2.99 6.31 -1.51
CA ASN A 131 -3.26 6.87 -0.18
C ASN A 131 -4.47 7.82 -0.22
N GLY A 132 -5.36 7.70 0.78
CA GLY A 132 -6.60 8.46 0.85
C GLY A 132 -7.80 7.83 0.15
N THR A 133 -7.60 6.71 -0.54
CA THR A 133 -8.67 5.98 -1.24
C THR A 133 -8.77 4.54 -0.76
N GLN A 134 -9.92 3.94 -0.95
CA GLN A 134 -10.22 2.54 -0.68
C GLN A 134 -10.99 1.97 -1.87
N PHE A 135 -10.88 0.66 -2.10
CA PHE A 135 -11.61 -0.03 -3.13
C PHE A 135 -13.07 -0.18 -2.73
N SER A 136 -13.97 0.39 -3.52
CA SER A 136 -15.41 0.25 -3.34
C SER A 136 -15.91 -0.99 -4.06
N GLN A 137 -16.23 -2.04 -3.29
CA GLN A 137 -16.81 -3.26 -3.84
C GLN A 137 -18.12 -3.03 -4.62
N ALA A 138 -18.88 -1.99 -4.26
CA ALA A 138 -20.17 -1.69 -4.87
C ALA A 138 -20.06 -1.25 -6.34
N VAL A 139 -18.97 -0.57 -6.69
CA VAL A 139 -18.79 0.10 -7.99
C VAL A 139 -17.46 -0.23 -8.67
N PHE A 140 -16.64 -1.10 -8.06
CA PHE A 140 -15.38 -1.62 -8.60
C PHE A 140 -14.34 -0.54 -8.92
N VAL A 141 -14.22 0.49 -8.07
CA VAL A 141 -13.24 1.57 -8.24
C VAL A 141 -12.65 1.98 -6.89
N CYS A 142 -11.41 2.47 -6.90
CA CYS A 142 -10.85 3.18 -5.75
C CYS A 142 -11.53 4.54 -5.62
N ASP A 143 -12.26 4.77 -4.52
CA ASP A 143 -12.91 6.04 -4.20
C ASP A 143 -12.34 6.58 -2.88
N TRP A 144 -12.64 7.83 -2.57
CA TRP A 144 -12.25 8.46 -1.31
C TRP A 144 -12.70 7.63 -0.11
N TRP A 145 -11.81 7.50 0.88
CA TRP A 145 -12.02 6.61 2.04
C TRP A 145 -13.37 6.83 2.75
N PHE A 146 -13.88 8.06 2.78
CA PHE A 146 -15.16 8.41 3.43
C PHE A 146 -16.41 8.01 2.61
N ASN A 147 -16.26 7.75 1.31
CA ASN A 147 -17.32 7.25 0.43
C ASN A 147 -17.44 5.72 0.49
N VAL A 148 -16.38 5.03 0.90
CA VAL A 148 -16.31 3.57 0.91
C VAL A 148 -16.88 3.00 2.21
N ARG A 149 -17.60 1.88 2.11
CA ARG A 149 -18.09 1.09 3.25
C ARG A 149 -17.39 -0.27 3.23
N CYS A 150 -16.14 -0.29 3.69
CA CYS A 150 -15.29 -1.46 3.60
C CYS A 150 -15.88 -2.68 4.33
N ASP A 151 -16.55 -2.44 5.46
CA ASP A 151 -17.27 -3.43 6.28
C ASP A 151 -18.42 -4.15 5.55
N LEU A 152 -18.95 -3.54 4.48
CA LEU A 152 -20.00 -4.12 3.65
C LEU A 152 -19.44 -4.89 2.44
N SER A 153 -18.13 -4.86 2.20
CA SER A 153 -17.54 -5.39 0.97
C SER A 153 -17.82 -6.88 0.76
N GLU A 154 -17.62 -7.72 1.76
CA GLU A 154 -17.85 -9.16 1.64
C GLU A 154 -19.31 -9.48 1.24
N LYS A 155 -20.28 -8.72 1.76
CA LYS A 155 -21.70 -8.87 1.39
C LYS A 155 -21.98 -8.48 -0.06
N LEU A 156 -21.11 -7.67 -0.65
CA LEU A 156 -21.22 -7.16 -2.02
C LEU A 156 -20.41 -7.98 -3.04
N TYR A 157 -19.63 -8.99 -2.62
CA TYR A 157 -18.91 -9.89 -3.52
C TYR A 157 -19.82 -10.58 -4.54
N VAL A 158 -21.10 -10.81 -4.20
CA VAL A 158 -22.10 -11.37 -5.11
C VAL A 158 -22.31 -10.55 -6.38
N ILE A 159 -21.97 -9.25 -6.39
CA ILE A 159 -22.09 -8.39 -7.57
C ILE A 159 -21.16 -8.87 -8.70
N ASN A 160 -20.05 -9.55 -8.37
CA ASN A 160 -19.14 -10.15 -9.36
C ASN A 160 -19.84 -11.15 -10.29
N SER A 161 -20.93 -11.79 -9.86
CA SER A 161 -21.76 -12.68 -10.69
C SER A 161 -22.28 -12.03 -11.99
N ARG A 162 -22.25 -10.70 -12.09
CA ARG A 162 -22.72 -9.93 -13.24
C ARG A 162 -21.62 -9.53 -14.24
N LEU A 163 -20.34 -9.66 -13.89
CA LEU A 163 -19.23 -9.11 -14.69
C LEU A 163 -18.97 -9.89 -15.99
N TYR A 164 -19.10 -11.22 -15.95
CA TYR A 164 -18.80 -12.10 -17.07
C TYR A 164 -20.05 -12.79 -17.64
N GLY A 165 -21.23 -12.33 -17.23
CA GLY A 165 -22.48 -12.81 -17.79
C GLY A 165 -22.62 -12.40 -19.25
N ARG A 166 -22.98 -13.34 -20.13
CA ARG A 166 -23.41 -12.97 -21.48
C ARG A 166 -24.64 -12.07 -21.39
N PRO A 167 -24.71 -10.97 -22.15
CA PRO A 167 -25.93 -10.18 -22.24
C PRO A 167 -27.09 -11.09 -22.61
N LYS A 168 -28.17 -11.06 -21.83
CA LYS A 168 -29.43 -11.71 -22.22
C LYS A 168 -30.00 -10.89 -23.37
N LEU A 169 -29.74 -11.33 -24.60
CA LEU A 169 -30.36 -10.77 -25.78
C LEU A 169 -31.85 -11.14 -25.73
N ASP A 170 -32.71 -10.12 -25.72
CA ASP A 170 -34.14 -10.33 -25.94
C ASP A 170 -34.32 -10.63 -27.44
N PRO A 171 -34.77 -11.84 -27.82
CA PRO A 171 -34.95 -12.19 -29.22
C PRO A 171 -36.09 -11.38 -29.87
N ALA A 172 -37.00 -10.81 -29.09
CA ALA A 172 -38.08 -9.97 -29.59
C ALA A 172 -37.67 -8.49 -29.76
N LYS A 173 -36.57 -8.06 -29.13
CA LYS A 173 -36.07 -6.70 -29.27
C LYS A 173 -35.02 -6.66 -30.39
N PRO A 174 -35.30 -5.99 -31.53
CA PRO A 174 -34.32 -5.90 -32.60
C PRO A 174 -33.06 -5.24 -32.05
N HIS A 175 -31.95 -5.97 -32.09
CA HIS A 175 -30.64 -5.41 -31.80
C HIS A 175 -30.41 -4.28 -32.80
N ARG A 176 -29.80 -3.17 -32.38
CA ARG A 176 -29.49 -2.08 -33.31
C ARG A 176 -28.45 -2.61 -34.29
N THR A 177 -28.88 -2.96 -35.49
CA THR A 177 -27.99 -3.43 -36.55
C THR A 177 -27.14 -2.25 -36.98
N ILE A 178 -25.81 -2.42 -36.97
CA ILE A 178 -24.91 -1.44 -37.57
C ILE A 178 -25.08 -1.57 -39.09
N THR A 179 -25.90 -0.70 -39.67
CA THR A 179 -26.10 -0.65 -41.13
C THR A 179 -24.98 0.14 -41.78
N LYS A 180 -24.72 -0.14 -43.06
CA LYS A 180 -23.76 0.64 -43.87
C LYS A 180 -24.11 2.13 -43.88
N GLN A 181 -25.39 2.45 -44.00
CA GLN A 181 -25.89 3.84 -43.92
C GLN A 181 -25.58 4.50 -42.57
N LEU A 182 -25.77 3.79 -41.44
CA LEU A 182 -25.43 4.35 -40.13
C LEU A 182 -23.93 4.63 -39.98
N LEU A 183 -23.08 3.79 -40.58
CA LEU A 183 -21.64 4.04 -40.61
C LEU A 183 -21.31 5.25 -41.50
N GLU A 184 -21.89 5.33 -42.69
CA GLU A 184 -21.71 6.46 -43.59
C GLU A 184 -22.17 7.78 -42.95
N ASP A 185 -23.30 7.78 -42.24
CA ASP A 185 -23.82 8.95 -41.53
C ASP A 185 -22.94 9.38 -40.34
N ILE A 186 -22.33 8.43 -39.61
CA ILE A 186 -21.45 8.73 -38.48
C ILE A 186 -20.08 9.23 -38.95
N PHE A 187 -19.57 8.69 -40.06
CA PHE A 187 -18.19 8.93 -40.48
C PHE A 187 -18.05 9.94 -41.63
N ASN A 188 -19.13 10.33 -42.32
CA ASN A 188 -19.08 11.29 -43.43
C ASN A 188 -19.84 12.61 -43.14
N ASP A 189 -19.73 13.15 -41.93
CA ASP A 189 -20.26 14.48 -41.59
C ASP A 189 -19.44 15.64 -42.20
N GLU A 190 -18.43 15.38 -43.04
CA GLU A 190 -17.62 16.43 -43.69
C GLU A 190 -18.36 17.24 -44.78
N GLU A 191 -19.55 16.82 -45.23
CA GLU A 191 -20.33 17.54 -46.24
C GLU A 191 -21.44 18.45 -45.66
N ARG A 192 -21.59 18.53 -44.33
CA ARG A 192 -22.61 19.37 -43.68
C ARG A 192 -22.02 20.72 -43.25
N LYS A 193 -21.60 21.54 -44.22
CA LYS A 193 -21.25 22.96 -44.04
C LYS A 193 -22.02 23.85 -45.00
#